data_AF-A0A9E3MG38-F1
#
_entry.id   AF-A0A9E3MG38-F1
#
_cell.length_a   1.000
_cell.length_b   1.000
_cell.length_c   1.000
_cell.angle_alpha   90.00
_cell.angle_beta   90.00
_cell.angle_gamma   90.00
#
_symmetry.space_group_name_H-M   'P 1'
#
loop_
_entity.id
_entity.type
_entity.pdbx_description
1 polymer ?
#
loop_
_entity_poly.entity_id
_entity_poly.type
_entity_poly.pdbx_seq_one_letter_code
_entity_poly.pdbx_strand_id
1 'polypeptide(L)'
;PHLLVHALRVLAARWGVTRLRGIDPENHVKGKWNLRDSRLRFDYRGFWAEHDGARDASGNWGLPLGTALRPLEEVPTKRRAMYRRRYAMLEALRSAVAALPDAHPASLPSQASPDAAAEAANASTLEPVLAA
;
A
#
# COMPACT_ATOMS: atom_id res chain seq x y z
N PRO A 1 -10.95 -8.44 -2.18
CA PRO A 1 -9.55 -8.50 -1.67
C PRO A 1 -8.59 -9.05 -2.72
N HIS A 2 -7.61 -8.22 -3.09
CA HIS A 2 -6.38 -8.65 -3.76
C HIS A 2 -5.45 -9.32 -2.74
N LEU A 3 -4.77 -10.38 -3.17
CA LEU A 3 -4.01 -11.26 -2.26
C LEU A 3 -2.89 -10.53 -1.53
N LEU A 4 -2.11 -9.72 -2.27
CA LEU A 4 -0.95 -9.00 -1.74
C LEU A 4 -1.36 -7.99 -0.66
N VAL A 5 -2.43 -7.23 -0.90
CA VAL A 5 -2.93 -6.25 0.08
C VAL A 5 -3.47 -6.95 1.31
N HIS A 6 -4.13 -8.10 1.16
CA HIS A 6 -4.57 -8.88 2.30
C HIS A 6 -3.39 -9.40 3.12
N ALA A 7 -2.36 -9.95 2.49
CA ALA A 7 -1.14 -10.40 3.17
C ALA A 7 -0.48 -9.25 3.94
N LEU A 8 -0.34 -8.08 3.29
CA LEU A 8 0.22 -6.88 3.91
C LEU A 8 -0.61 -6.43 5.13
N ARG A 9 -1.94 -6.44 5.02
CA ARG A 9 -2.84 -6.10 6.13
C ARG A 9 -2.69 -7.05 7.32
N VAL A 10 -2.65 -8.37 7.06
CA VAL A 10 -2.46 -9.38 8.11
C VAL A 10 -1.11 -9.18 8.82
N LEU A 11 -0.06 -8.92 8.04
CA LEU A 11 1.27 -8.69 8.57
C LEU A 11 1.35 -7.39 9.40
N ALA A 12 0.76 -6.30 8.88
CA ALA A 12 0.67 -5.03 9.57
C ALA A 12 -0.10 -5.15 10.90
N ALA A 13 -1.22 -5.88 10.90
CA ALA A 13 -1.99 -6.13 12.11
C ALA A 13 -1.17 -6.92 13.15
N ARG A 14 -0.41 -7.93 12.72
CA ARG A 14 0.50 -8.68 13.60
C ARG A 14 1.58 -7.78 14.22
N TRP A 15 2.08 -6.80 13.48
CA TRP A 15 3.09 -5.86 13.96
C TRP A 15 2.53 -4.70 14.79
N GLY A 16 1.22 -4.66 15.08
CA GLY A 16 0.58 -3.58 15.82
C GLY A 16 0.52 -2.25 15.06
N VAL A 17 0.75 -2.27 13.74
CA VAL A 17 0.54 -1.09 12.88
C VAL A 17 -0.95 -0.77 12.88
N THR A 18 -1.30 0.52 13.02
CA THR A 18 -2.70 0.98 13.11
C THR A 18 -3.27 1.43 11.76
N ARG A 19 -2.42 1.82 10.81
CA ARG A 19 -2.84 2.30 9.49
C ARG A 19 -1.74 2.10 8.46
N LEU A 20 -2.11 1.65 7.27
CA LEU A 20 -1.22 1.64 6.11
C LEU A 20 -1.36 2.97 5.38
N ARG A 21 -0.23 3.60 5.02
CA ARG A 21 -0.21 4.85 4.25
C ARG A 21 0.32 4.60 2.83
N GLY A 22 -0.33 5.20 1.86
CA GLY A 22 0.05 5.23 0.45
C GLY A 22 0.27 6.66 0.00
N ILE A 23 1.26 6.89 -0.86
CA ILE A 23 1.57 8.24 -1.37
C ILE A 23 0.68 8.51 -2.58
N ASP A 24 0.09 9.73 -2.67
CA ASP A 24 -0.61 10.13 -3.89
C ASP A 24 0.39 10.45 -5.00
N PRO A 25 0.12 10.08 -6.27
CA PRO A 25 0.95 10.48 -7.40
C PRO A 25 1.25 11.98 -7.51
N GLU A 26 0.36 12.86 -7.00
CA GLU A 26 0.61 14.32 -6.92
C GLU A 26 1.79 14.68 -6.00
N ASN A 27 2.01 13.87 -4.96
CA ASN A 27 3.08 14.07 -3.99
C ASN A 27 4.37 13.32 -4.38
N HIS A 28 4.43 12.69 -5.57
CA HIS A 28 5.64 12.04 -6.05
C HIS A 28 6.66 13.05 -6.60
N VAL A 29 7.74 13.28 -5.86
CA VAL A 29 8.86 14.18 -6.23
C VAL A 29 9.47 13.86 -7.60
N LYS A 30 9.48 12.58 -8.02
CA LYS A 30 10.08 12.13 -9.31
C LYS A 30 9.06 11.75 -10.39
N GLY A 31 7.78 12.10 -10.24
CA GLY A 31 6.70 11.61 -11.11
C GLY A 31 6.65 12.18 -12.54
N LYS A 32 7.35 13.28 -12.84
CA LYS A 32 7.20 13.97 -14.13
C LYS A 32 8.08 13.45 -15.28
N TRP A 33 9.18 12.74 -15.00
CA TRP A 33 10.18 12.40 -16.04
C TRP A 33 10.24 10.93 -16.45
N ASN A 34 9.91 9.98 -15.57
CA ASN A 34 10.12 8.54 -15.84
C ASN A 34 8.88 7.72 -16.25
N LEU A 35 7.70 8.32 -16.34
CA LEU A 35 6.45 7.60 -16.64
C LEU A 35 5.97 7.72 -18.09
N ARG A 36 6.66 8.50 -18.94
CA ARG A 36 6.26 8.67 -20.34
C ARG A 36 6.58 7.46 -21.22
N ASP A 37 7.64 6.71 -20.88
CA ASP A 37 8.15 5.59 -21.69
C ASP A 37 8.07 4.21 -20.98
N SER A 38 7.56 4.19 -19.75
CA SER A 38 7.40 2.94 -19.00
C SER A 38 6.17 2.18 -19.51
N ARG A 39 6.39 1.02 -20.13
CA ARG A 39 5.35 0.09 -20.62
C ARG A 39 4.36 -0.39 -19.54
N LEU A 40 4.63 -0.12 -18.26
CA LEU A 40 3.77 -0.45 -17.13
C LEU A 40 3.17 0.82 -16.53
N ARG A 41 1.95 1.16 -16.93
CA ARG A 41 1.14 2.22 -16.29
C ARG A 41 0.30 1.60 -15.19
N PHE A 42 0.54 2.00 -13.94
CA PHE A 42 -0.25 1.56 -12.78
C PHE A 42 -1.13 2.71 -12.29
N ASP A 43 -2.44 2.48 -12.20
CA ASP A 43 -3.37 3.46 -11.62
C ASP A 43 -3.39 3.33 -10.10
N TYR A 44 -2.53 4.11 -9.45
CA TYR A 44 -2.46 4.18 -7.99
C TYR A 44 -3.76 4.66 -7.36
N ARG A 45 -4.45 5.63 -7.96
CA ARG A 45 -5.67 6.21 -7.38
C ARG A 45 -6.81 5.20 -7.43
N GLY A 46 -6.99 4.54 -8.58
CA GLY A 46 -7.93 3.44 -8.71
C GLY A 46 -7.63 2.29 -7.76
N PHE A 47 -6.35 1.92 -7.62
CA PHE A 47 -5.92 0.88 -6.67
C PHE A 47 -6.28 1.22 -5.23
N TRP A 48 -5.98 2.45 -4.76
CA TRP A 48 -6.32 2.85 -3.40
C TRP A 48 -7.83 2.89 -3.18
N ALA A 49 -8.59 3.42 -4.14
CA ALA A 49 -10.05 3.48 -4.06
C ALA A 49 -10.69 2.08 -4.00
N GLU A 50 -10.21 1.09 -4.75
CA GLU A 50 -10.72 -0.29 -4.73
C GLU A 50 -10.51 -0.97 -3.37
N HIS A 51 -9.51 -0.53 -2.61
CA HIS A 51 -9.14 -1.12 -1.32
C HIS A 51 -9.69 -0.35 -0.12
N ASP A 52 -10.73 0.46 -0.30
CA ASP A 52 -11.32 1.32 0.73
C ASP A 52 -10.33 2.37 1.27
N GLY A 53 -9.40 2.81 0.43
CA GLY A 53 -8.46 3.88 0.74
C GLY A 53 -9.18 5.23 0.82
N ALA A 54 -8.92 5.97 1.89
CA ALA A 54 -9.42 7.34 2.07
C ALA A 54 -8.25 8.32 2.10
N ARG A 55 -8.46 9.54 1.59
CA ARG A 55 -7.45 10.60 1.70
C ARG A 55 -7.32 11.07 3.15
N ASP A 56 -6.09 11.22 3.62
CA ASP A 56 -5.76 11.79 4.92
C ASP A 56 -5.56 13.31 4.82
N ALA A 57 -5.36 13.97 5.97
CA ALA A 57 -5.15 15.41 6.04
C ALA A 57 -3.88 15.90 5.29
N SER A 58 -2.93 14.99 5.01
CA SER A 58 -1.73 15.28 4.22
C SER A 58 -1.91 15.09 2.72
N GLY A 59 -3.14 14.78 2.27
CA GLY A 59 -3.44 14.50 0.86
C GLY A 59 -2.99 13.11 0.38
N ASN A 60 -2.45 12.29 1.28
CA ASN A 60 -2.00 10.92 1.01
C ASN A 60 -3.14 9.92 1.28
N TRP A 61 -2.96 8.67 0.85
CA TRP A 61 -3.96 7.62 1.01
C TRP A 61 -3.75 6.86 2.33
N GLY A 62 -4.83 6.68 3.09
CA GLY A 62 -4.88 5.84 4.28
C GLY A 62 -5.72 4.61 4.02
N LEU A 63 -5.14 3.43 4.22
CA LEU A 63 -5.83 2.16 4.06
C LEU A 63 -6.25 1.58 5.42
N PRO A 64 -7.51 1.14 5.57
CA PRO A 64 -7.91 0.37 6.74
C PRO A 64 -7.20 -0.99 6.74
N LEU A 65 -6.90 -1.49 7.93
CA LEU A 65 -6.31 -2.82 8.13
C LEU A 65 -7.35 -3.94 7.94
N GLY A 66 -8.61 -3.64 8.24
CA GLY A 66 -9.72 -4.54 8.00
C GLY A 66 -10.03 -4.65 6.50
N THR A 67 -10.29 -5.86 6.04
CA THR A 67 -10.96 -6.09 4.76
C THR A 67 -12.40 -6.49 5.06
N ALA A 68 -13.39 -5.78 4.52
CA ALA A 68 -14.78 -6.20 4.63
C ALA A 68 -15.00 -7.51 3.84
N LEU A 69 -15.06 -8.63 4.55
CA LEU A 69 -15.47 -9.93 3.99
C LEU A 69 -16.99 -9.95 3.97
N ARG A 70 -17.58 -10.07 2.78
CA ARG A 70 -19.03 -10.20 2.64
C ARG A 70 -19.50 -11.53 3.25
N PRO A 71 -20.53 -11.55 4.11
CA PRO A 71 -21.03 -12.80 4.65
C PRO A 71 -21.54 -13.73 3.54
N LEU A 72 -21.35 -15.04 3.71
CA LEU A 72 -21.71 -16.04 2.70
C LEU A 72 -23.22 -16.11 2.42
N GLU A 73 -24.04 -15.65 3.38
CA GLU A 73 -25.49 -15.58 3.30
C GLU A 73 -25.97 -14.60 2.22
N GLU A 74 -25.32 -13.43 2.14
CA GLU A 74 -25.57 -12.39 1.13
C GLU A 74 -25.03 -12.77 -0.27
N VAL A 75 -24.16 -13.77 -0.37
CA VAL A 75 -23.60 -14.19 -1.65
C VAL A 75 -24.64 -15.03 -2.40
N PRO A 76 -24.99 -14.69 -3.66
CA PRO A 76 -25.90 -15.49 -4.47
C PRO A 76 -25.43 -16.94 -4.56
N THR A 77 -26.34 -17.91 -4.47
CA THR A 77 -26.03 -19.34 -4.35
C THR A 77 -24.99 -19.84 -5.37
N LYS A 78 -25.09 -19.40 -6.63
CA LYS A 78 -24.15 -19.79 -7.71
C LYS A 78 -22.70 -19.37 -7.46
N ARG A 79 -22.46 -18.29 -6.69
CA ARG A 79 -21.13 -17.77 -6.38
C ARG A 79 -20.60 -18.25 -5.02
N ARG A 80 -21.42 -18.90 -4.19
CA ARG A 80 -21.02 -19.34 -2.84
C ARG A 80 -19.83 -20.29 -2.86
N ALA A 81 -19.76 -21.24 -3.79
CA ALA A 81 -18.62 -22.17 -3.89
C ALA A 81 -17.29 -21.42 -4.18
N MET A 82 -17.31 -20.42 -5.06
CA MET A 82 -16.15 -19.59 -5.35
C MET A 82 -15.74 -18.74 -4.15
N TYR A 83 -16.71 -18.12 -3.46
CA TYR A 83 -16.44 -17.33 -2.25
C TYR A 83 -15.89 -18.19 -1.10
N ARG A 84 -16.40 -19.40 -0.91
CA ARG A 84 -15.84 -20.35 0.08
C ARG A 84 -14.39 -20.67 -0.22
N ARG A 85 -14.05 -21.01 -1.46
CA ARG A 85 -12.64 -21.27 -1.87
C ARG A 85 -11.76 -20.04 -1.63
N ARG A 86 -12.26 -18.86 -1.99
CA ARG A 86 -11.57 -17.59 -1.75
C ARG A 86 -11.31 -17.37 -0.26
N TYR A 87 -12.31 -17.58 0.59
CA TYR A 87 -12.18 -17.35 2.03
C TYR A 87 -11.27 -18.38 2.69
N ALA A 88 -11.35 -19.64 2.28
CA ALA A 88 -10.40 -20.67 2.70
C ALA A 88 -8.95 -20.30 2.34
N MET A 89 -8.72 -19.74 1.16
CA MET A 89 -7.40 -19.26 0.75
C MET A 89 -6.92 -18.07 1.60
N LEU A 90 -7.79 -17.09 1.86
CA LEU A 90 -7.44 -15.94 2.70
C LEU A 90 -7.14 -16.37 4.14
N GLU A 91 -7.90 -17.34 4.64
CA GLU A 91 -7.68 -17.94 5.96
C GLU A 91 -6.35 -18.71 6.01
N ALA A 92 -6.06 -19.53 5.01
CA ALA A 92 -4.79 -20.25 4.91
C ALA A 92 -3.59 -19.29 4.89
N LEU A 93 -3.71 -18.17 4.16
CA LEU A 93 -2.69 -17.12 4.15
C LEU A 93 -2.54 -16.48 5.53
N ARG A 94 -3.65 -16.18 6.22
CA ARG A 94 -3.62 -15.62 7.57
C ARG A 94 -2.89 -16.55 8.55
N SER A 95 -3.21 -17.84 8.51
CA SER A 95 -2.55 -18.87 9.32
C SER A 95 -1.07 -19.01 8.98
N ALA A 96 -0.70 -18.96 7.70
CA ALA A 96 0.70 -18.99 7.28
C ALA A 96 1.49 -17.79 7.82
N VAL A 97 0.92 -16.58 7.75
CA VAL A 97 1.56 -15.37 8.29
C VAL A 97 1.68 -15.43 9.82
N ALA A 98 0.70 -16.01 10.53
CA ALA A 98 0.77 -16.21 11.97
C ALA A 98 1.88 -17.19 12.38
N ALA A 99 2.15 -18.21 11.55
CA ALA A 99 3.19 -19.21 11.82
C ALA A 99 4.62 -18.73 11.53
N LEU A 100 4.80 -17.60 10.84
CA LEU A 100 6.14 -17.04 10.61
C LEU A 100 6.79 -16.65 11.94
N PRO A 101 8.12 -16.79 12.10
CA PRO A 101 8.83 -16.25 13.26
C PRO A 101 8.68 -14.72 13.34
N ASP A 102 8.83 -14.15 14.54
CA ASP A 102 8.66 -12.70 14.78
C ASP A 102 9.72 -11.86 14.08
N ALA A 103 9.47 -11.55 12.81
CA ALA A 103 10.23 -10.58 12.02
C ALA A 103 9.59 -9.19 12.19
N HIS A 104 9.64 -8.62 13.40
CA HIS A 104 9.11 -7.28 13.64
C HIS A 104 9.98 -6.23 12.94
N PRO A 105 9.41 -5.30 12.15
CA PRO A 105 10.18 -4.31 11.40
C PRO A 105 10.96 -3.33 12.28
N ALA A 106 10.65 -3.19 13.58
CA ALA A 106 11.44 -2.32 14.46
C ALA A 106 12.85 -2.85 14.77
N SER A 107 13.18 -4.07 14.35
CA SER A 107 14.56 -4.57 14.35
C SER A 107 15.40 -4.00 13.19
N LEU A 108 14.75 -3.41 12.17
CA LEU A 108 15.45 -2.67 11.14
C LEU A 108 15.82 -1.30 11.73
N PRO A 109 17.08 -0.83 11.57
CA PRO A 109 17.42 0.52 11.99
C PRO A 109 16.42 1.46 11.35
N SER A 110 15.81 2.31 12.20
CA SER A 110 14.90 3.37 11.80
C SER A 110 15.54 4.12 10.64
N GLN A 111 15.16 3.78 9.41
CA GLN A 111 15.51 4.58 8.27
C GLN A 111 14.76 5.88 8.52
N ALA A 112 15.55 6.87 8.94
CA ALA A 112 15.11 8.21 9.26
C ALA A 112 14.05 8.66 8.26
N SER A 113 13.04 9.36 8.78
CA SER A 113 12.06 10.10 7.99
C SER A 113 12.70 10.62 6.70
N PRO A 114 12.20 10.24 5.51
CA PRO A 114 12.78 10.69 4.25
C PRO A 114 12.67 12.21 4.05
N ASP A 115 11.95 12.92 4.93
CA ASP A 115 11.85 14.39 4.94
C ASP A 115 13.22 15.08 5.01
N ALA A 116 14.19 14.56 5.78
CA ALA A 116 15.48 15.26 5.90
C ALA A 116 16.45 14.97 4.74
N ALA A 117 16.44 13.75 4.19
CA ALA A 117 17.36 13.35 3.13
C ALA A 117 16.91 13.83 1.73
N ALA A 118 15.59 13.97 1.52
CA ALA A 118 15.07 14.52 0.27
C ALA A 118 15.29 16.04 0.16
N GLU A 119 15.37 16.75 1.30
CA GLU A 119 15.60 18.19 1.34
C GLU A 119 17.06 18.56 1.09
N ALA A 120 18.01 17.80 1.66
CA ALA A 120 19.45 18.07 1.50
C ALA A 120 19.97 17.76 0.07
N ALA A 121 19.39 16.79 -0.64
CA ALA A 121 19.81 16.44 -1.99
C ALA A 121 19.33 17.42 -3.08
N ASN A 122 18.33 18.26 -2.78
CA ASN A 122 17.76 19.23 -3.73
C ASN A 122 18.31 20.65 -3.57
N ALA A 123 19.10 20.92 -2.53
CA ALA A 123 19.67 22.24 -2.27
C ALA A 123 20.95 22.55 -3.07
N SER A 124 21.57 21.57 -3.74
CA SER A 124 22.93 21.74 -4.28
C SER A 124 23.04 21.94 -5.79
N THR A 125 21.95 22.05 -6.55
CA THR A 125 22.04 22.29 -8.00
C THR A 125 20.92 23.18 -8.51
N LEU A 126 20.96 24.45 -8.11
CA LEU A 126 20.21 25.52 -8.78
C LEU A 126 21.19 26.67 -9.09
N GLU A 127 21.98 26.51 -10.14
CA GLU A 127 22.43 27.65 -10.95
C GLU A 127 21.73 27.54 -12.31
N PRO A 128 20.92 28.54 -12.70
CA PRO A 128 20.20 28.52 -13.96
C PRO A 128 21.15 28.96 -15.09
N VAL A 129 21.62 28.04 -15.92
CA VAL A 129 22.23 28.44 -17.19
C VAL A 129 21.10 28.71 -18.19
N LEU A 130 20.65 29.96 -18.22
CA LEU A 130 19.97 30.57 -19.35
C LEU A 130 20.64 31.92 -19.65
N ALA A 131 21.55 31.94 -20.63
CA ALA A 131 21.79 33.12 -21.45
C ALA A 131 22.63 32.76 -22.70
N ALA A 132 22.08 33.19 -23.84
CA ALA A 132 22.61 33.23 -25.21
C ALA A 132 22.45 31.97 -26.08
#